data_AF-A0A644Z6Z4-F1
#
_entry.id   AF-A0A644Z6Z4-F1
#
_cell.length_a   1.000
_cell.length_b   1.000
_cell.length_c   1.000
_cell.angle_alpha   90.00
_cell.angle_beta   90.00
_cell.angle_gamma   90.00
#
_symmetry.space_group_name_H-M   'P 1'
#
loop_
_entity.id
_entity.type
_entity.pdbx_description
1 polymer ?
#
loop_
_entity_poly.entity_id
_entity_poly.type
_entity_poly.pdbx_seq_one_letter_code
_entity_poly.pdbx_strand_id
1 'polypeptide(L)'
;MQQEWQINTKAIVRVGDLGILRYDCKIYYYVNVFLLISRRILLKVVSVINYKGGVGKTTVTANIATELAKRGKKVLMIDLDPQASLTFSFINVEEWESKYKDAKTIKSWFDDVLNNRTTDLLSYVTKDLEVNKHIDTKLALIPSHLGLFDVEIELAHGITGARKRKLVTNKLKTLSILNKGIEKLQRLYDVVIIDCQPSFNLITQNAIVASDNYMIPTKLDYLSTLGVTTLDKHINCLLTELNSGIDEFNLRDYNIKAKSLGVVTTMVQFYGQELISANKDYYIQLEKSSVTLFKNKIRENKTFFNPNSRLPVVMKRGNNTSEKDIINDLKAITTEFIERVGL
;
A
#
# COMPACT_ATOMS: atom_id res chain seq x y z
N MET A 1 -41.47 -35.81 -20.73
CA MET A 1 -40.37 -36.78 -20.50
C MET A 1 -39.17 -36.01 -19.99
N GLN A 2 -39.04 -35.89 -18.66
CA GLN A 2 -37.80 -35.52 -18.00
C GLN A 2 -36.91 -36.75 -17.95
N GLN A 3 -35.69 -36.68 -18.45
CA GLN A 3 -34.66 -37.67 -18.13
C GLN A 3 -33.77 -37.07 -17.05
N GLU A 4 -34.01 -37.48 -15.80
CA GLU A 4 -33.06 -37.31 -14.71
C GLU A 4 -31.91 -38.29 -14.89
N TRP A 5 -30.70 -37.77 -15.13
CA TRP A 5 -29.48 -38.54 -14.98
C TRP A 5 -29.07 -38.50 -13.51
N GLN A 6 -29.45 -39.54 -12.75
CA GLN A 6 -28.90 -39.77 -11.42
C GLN A 6 -27.46 -40.31 -11.54
N ILE A 7 -26.48 -39.43 -11.41
CA ILE A 7 -25.09 -39.84 -11.18
C ILE A 7 -24.94 -40.16 -9.70
N ASN A 8 -25.11 -41.44 -9.36
CA ASN A 8 -24.93 -41.96 -8.00
C ASN A 8 -23.47 -42.39 -7.80
N THR A 9 -22.56 -41.44 -7.66
CA THR A 9 -21.16 -41.72 -7.28
C THR A 9 -20.91 -41.25 -5.86
N LYS A 10 -21.03 -42.17 -4.90
CA LYS A 10 -20.53 -41.99 -3.53
C LYS A 10 -19.00 -42.06 -3.58
N ALA A 11 -18.32 -40.94 -3.33
CA ALA A 11 -16.88 -40.95 -3.13
C ALA A 11 -16.57 -41.45 -1.71
N ILE A 12 -15.69 -42.45 -1.59
CA ILE A 12 -15.19 -42.95 -0.30
C ILE A 12 -13.77 -42.43 -0.13
N VAL A 13 -13.56 -41.57 0.86
CA VAL A 13 -12.22 -41.08 1.22
C VAL A 13 -11.84 -41.70 2.57
N ARG A 14 -10.66 -42.34 2.63
CA ARG A 14 -10.05 -42.80 3.89
C ARG A 14 -9.26 -41.64 4.49
N VAL A 15 -9.66 -41.16 5.66
CA VAL A 15 -8.97 -40.10 6.40
C VAL A 15 -8.35 -40.70 7.67
N GLY A 16 -7.15 -41.27 7.55
CA GLY A 16 -6.39 -41.81 8.69
C GLY A 16 -7.21 -42.67 9.67
N ASP A 17 -6.83 -42.67 10.95
CA ASP A 17 -7.42 -43.52 12.01
C ASP A 17 -8.83 -43.07 12.49
N LEU A 18 -9.49 -42.13 11.80
CA LEU A 18 -10.77 -41.53 12.22
C LEU A 18 -12.01 -41.97 11.41
N GLY A 19 -11.89 -43.05 10.63
CA GLY A 19 -13.03 -43.70 10.00
C GLY A 19 -13.50 -43.09 8.66
N ILE A 20 -14.42 -43.79 7.99
CA ILE A 20 -14.90 -43.48 6.64
C ILE A 20 -16.10 -42.53 6.71
N LEU A 21 -15.96 -41.32 6.18
CA LEU A 21 -17.07 -40.38 6.01
C LEU A 21 -17.62 -40.46 4.57
N ARG A 22 -18.94 -40.66 4.43
CA ARG A 22 -19.66 -40.67 3.15
C ARG A 22 -20.44 -39.37 2.98
N TYR A 23 -20.11 -38.57 1.97
CA TYR A 23 -20.87 -37.38 1.57
C TYR A 23 -21.34 -37.49 0.11
N ASP A 24 -22.44 -36.82 -0.21
CA ASP A 24 -22.90 -36.67 -1.60
C ASP A 24 -21.94 -35.78 -2.39
N CYS A 25 -21.53 -36.26 -3.58
CA CYS A 25 -20.52 -35.62 -4.42
C CYS A 25 -20.89 -34.18 -4.85
N LYS A 26 -22.20 -33.87 -4.93
CA LYS A 26 -22.70 -32.50 -5.19
C LYS A 26 -22.37 -31.54 -4.05
N ILE A 27 -22.54 -31.94 -2.79
CA ILE A 27 -22.29 -31.07 -1.63
C ILE A 27 -20.80 -30.75 -1.51
N TYR A 28 -19.93 -31.74 -1.76
CA TYR A 28 -18.48 -31.53 -1.76
C TYR A 28 -18.03 -30.54 -2.85
N TYR A 29 -18.66 -30.59 -4.03
CA TYR A 29 -18.43 -29.64 -5.12
C TYR A 29 -18.92 -28.23 -4.75
N TYR A 30 -20.12 -28.08 -4.19
CA TYR A 30 -20.64 -26.78 -3.76
C TYR A 30 -19.84 -26.16 -2.61
N VAL A 31 -19.39 -26.95 -1.63
CA VAL A 31 -18.55 -26.45 -0.52
C VAL A 31 -17.18 -26.03 -1.03
N ASN A 32 -16.56 -26.77 -1.94
CA ASN A 32 -15.29 -26.38 -2.55
C ASN A 32 -15.44 -25.17 -3.48
N VAL A 33 -16.50 -25.12 -4.30
CA VAL A 33 -16.81 -23.98 -5.16
C VAL A 33 -17.14 -22.75 -4.31
N PHE A 34 -17.87 -22.90 -3.20
CA PHE A 34 -18.12 -21.81 -2.25
C PHE A 34 -16.84 -21.37 -1.54
N LEU A 35 -15.99 -22.28 -1.05
CA LEU A 35 -14.67 -21.94 -0.49
C LEU A 35 -13.73 -21.29 -1.52
N LEU A 36 -13.77 -21.72 -2.79
CA LEU A 36 -13.04 -21.12 -3.92
C LEU A 36 -13.58 -19.74 -4.31
N ILE A 37 -14.91 -19.52 -4.22
CA ILE A 37 -15.55 -18.22 -4.47
C ILE A 37 -15.39 -17.27 -3.27
N SER A 38 -15.33 -17.80 -2.04
CA SER A 38 -15.15 -17.08 -0.77
C SER A 38 -13.69 -16.75 -0.48
N ARG A 39 -12.72 -17.41 -1.11
CA ARG A 39 -11.30 -17.00 -1.13
C ARG A 39 -11.00 -15.92 -2.18
N ARG A 40 -11.99 -15.11 -2.56
CA ARG A 40 -11.71 -13.87 -3.30
C ARG A 40 -11.00 -12.91 -2.36
N ILE A 41 -9.70 -12.73 -2.57
CA ILE A 41 -8.92 -11.70 -1.89
C ILE A 41 -9.59 -10.36 -2.22
N LEU A 42 -10.19 -9.75 -1.19
CA LEU A 42 -10.65 -8.36 -1.26
C LEU A 42 -9.42 -7.48 -1.48
N LEU A 43 -9.52 -6.54 -2.43
CA LEU A 43 -8.48 -5.54 -2.66
C LEU A 43 -8.08 -4.91 -1.32
N LYS A 44 -6.78 -4.86 -1.06
CA LYS A 44 -6.19 -4.19 0.10
C LYS A 44 -5.51 -2.91 -0.33
N VAL A 45 -5.72 -1.82 0.40
CA VAL A 45 -5.09 -0.53 0.12
C VAL A 45 -4.20 -0.14 1.28
N VAL A 46 -2.92 0.05 1.01
CA VAL A 46 -1.91 0.37 2.02
C VAL A 46 -1.13 1.63 1.67
N SER A 47 -1.19 2.64 2.54
CA SER A 47 -0.34 3.84 2.40
C SER A 47 0.99 3.69 3.14
N VAL A 48 2.07 4.18 2.54
CA VAL A 48 3.40 4.26 3.15
C VAL A 48 3.72 5.73 3.43
N ILE A 49 3.80 6.10 4.71
CA ILE A 49 3.79 7.50 5.14
C ILE A 49 4.79 7.78 6.26
N ASN A 50 5.40 8.97 6.25
CA ASN A 50 6.21 9.54 7.33
C ASN A 50 6.39 11.05 7.10
N TYR A 51 6.37 11.87 8.15
CA TYR A 51 6.74 13.29 8.11
C TYR A 51 8.17 13.56 7.64
N LYS A 52 9.10 12.65 7.92
CA LYS A 52 10.50 12.87 7.59
C LYS A 52 10.84 12.40 6.17
N GLY A 53 11.53 13.26 5.42
CA GLY A 53 12.18 12.90 4.16
C GLY A 53 13.33 11.91 4.38
N GLY A 54 13.62 11.08 3.37
CA GLY A 54 14.81 10.23 3.37
C GLY A 54 14.81 9.05 4.36
N VAL A 55 13.67 8.71 4.98
CA VAL A 55 13.51 7.52 5.87
C VAL A 55 13.24 6.21 5.12
N GLY A 56 13.38 6.20 3.79
CA GLY A 56 13.21 5.00 2.98
C GLY A 56 11.77 4.64 2.61
N LYS A 57 10.82 5.59 2.61
CA LYS A 57 9.41 5.36 2.18
C LYS A 57 9.31 4.71 0.80
N THR A 58 9.75 5.44 -0.21
CA THR A 58 9.81 4.99 -1.60
C THR A 58 10.59 3.68 -1.76
N THR A 59 11.70 3.55 -1.03
CA THR A 59 12.52 2.33 -1.06
C THR A 59 11.76 1.12 -0.53
N VAL A 60 11.06 1.26 0.60
CA VAL A 60 10.21 0.22 1.17
C VAL A 60 9.06 -0.10 0.23
N THR A 61 8.38 0.91 -0.30
CA THR A 61 7.28 0.77 -1.26
C THR A 61 7.70 -0.04 -2.48
N ALA A 62 8.76 0.38 -3.17
CA ALA A 62 9.25 -0.27 -4.39
C ALA A 62 9.64 -1.74 -4.15
N ASN A 63 10.34 -2.02 -3.04
CA ASN A 63 10.82 -3.37 -2.76
C ASN A 63 9.71 -4.32 -2.29
N ILE A 64 8.82 -3.88 -1.40
CA ILE A 64 7.67 -4.69 -0.97
C ILE A 64 6.76 -4.98 -2.17
N ALA A 65 6.42 -3.96 -2.96
CA ALA A 65 5.55 -4.12 -4.14
C ALA A 65 6.13 -5.12 -5.15
N THR A 66 7.43 -5.03 -5.42
CA THR A 66 8.11 -5.94 -6.35
C THR A 66 8.20 -7.36 -5.80
N GLU A 67 8.49 -7.52 -4.51
CA GLU A 67 8.52 -8.85 -3.88
C GLU A 67 7.13 -9.49 -3.80
N LEU A 68 6.07 -8.72 -3.57
CA LEU A 68 4.69 -9.19 -3.67
C LEU A 68 4.35 -9.68 -5.08
N ALA A 69 4.75 -8.93 -6.11
CA ALA A 69 4.55 -9.31 -7.50
C ALA A 69 5.32 -10.60 -7.86
N LYS A 70 6.56 -10.76 -7.38
CA LYS A 70 7.32 -12.02 -7.51
C LYS A 70 6.64 -13.21 -6.84
N ARG A 71 5.86 -12.96 -5.78
CA ARG A 71 5.05 -13.97 -5.08
C ARG A 71 3.67 -14.18 -5.72
N GLY A 72 3.44 -13.65 -6.92
CA GLY A 72 2.23 -13.86 -7.70
C GLY A 72 1.07 -12.93 -7.36
N LYS A 73 1.26 -11.92 -6.52
CA LYS A 73 0.21 -10.94 -6.18
C LYS A 73 0.08 -9.89 -7.28
N LYS A 74 -1.15 -9.52 -7.62
CA LYS A 74 -1.43 -8.41 -8.53
C LYS A 74 -1.32 -7.09 -7.76
N VAL A 75 -0.23 -6.36 -7.99
CA VAL A 75 0.11 -5.15 -7.25
C VAL A 75 -0.05 -3.91 -8.13
N LEU A 76 -0.73 -2.88 -7.60
CA LEU A 76 -0.69 -1.52 -8.14
C LEU A 76 0.04 -0.60 -7.17
N MET A 77 1.03 0.14 -7.65
CA MET A 77 1.61 1.25 -6.92
C MET A 77 0.99 2.58 -7.36
N ILE A 78 0.78 3.52 -6.44
CA ILE A 78 0.38 4.89 -6.74
C ILE A 78 1.40 5.82 -6.09
N ASP A 79 2.08 6.63 -6.89
CA ASP A 79 3.03 7.62 -6.40
C ASP A 79 2.29 8.94 -6.16
N LEU A 80 2.20 9.37 -4.89
CA LEU A 80 1.60 10.64 -4.48
C LEU A 80 2.64 11.66 -3.99
N ASP A 81 3.92 11.43 -4.25
CA ASP A 81 4.96 12.41 -3.98
C ASP A 81 5.19 13.29 -5.20
N PRO A 82 4.99 14.62 -5.16
CA PRO A 82 5.29 15.51 -6.28
C PRO A 82 6.73 15.40 -6.81
N GLN A 83 7.68 14.94 -5.99
CA GLN A 83 9.06 14.66 -6.39
C GLN A 83 9.20 13.38 -7.23
N ALA A 84 8.13 12.60 -7.34
CA ALA A 84 8.00 11.41 -8.17
C ALA A 84 9.13 10.39 -7.97
N SER A 85 9.64 10.26 -6.74
CA SER A 85 10.78 9.40 -6.42
C SER A 85 10.48 7.92 -6.70
N LEU A 86 9.25 7.47 -6.43
CA LEU A 86 8.85 6.10 -6.79
C LEU A 86 8.78 5.94 -8.29
N THR A 87 8.17 6.89 -8.98
CA THR A 87 8.06 6.91 -10.43
C THR A 87 9.43 6.78 -11.10
N PHE A 88 10.38 7.62 -10.71
CA PHE A 88 11.73 7.61 -11.28
C PHE A 88 12.59 6.42 -10.86
N SER A 89 12.15 5.65 -9.86
CA SER A 89 12.77 4.36 -9.54
C SER A 89 12.44 3.27 -10.58
N PHE A 90 11.39 3.47 -11.41
CA PHE A 90 10.95 2.49 -12.41
C PHE A 90 10.93 3.03 -13.86
N ILE A 91 10.78 4.35 -14.04
CA ILE A 91 10.65 5.01 -15.35
C ILE A 91 11.76 6.07 -15.46
N ASN A 92 12.49 6.12 -16.57
CA ASN A 92 13.50 7.16 -16.77
C ASN A 92 12.82 8.52 -17.04
N VAL A 93 13.53 9.62 -16.75
CA VAL A 93 12.96 10.97 -16.81
C VAL A 93 12.53 11.32 -18.23
N GLU A 94 13.34 11.00 -19.24
CA GLU A 94 13.07 11.32 -20.65
C GLU A 94 11.80 10.60 -21.17
N GLU A 95 11.64 9.34 -20.78
CA GLU A 95 10.44 8.55 -21.06
C GLU A 95 9.23 9.05 -20.29
N TRP A 96 9.40 9.42 -19.02
CA TRP A 96 8.35 10.03 -18.22
C TRP A 96 7.84 11.33 -18.87
N GLU A 97 8.76 12.21 -19.27
CA GLU A 97 8.43 13.48 -19.92
C GLU A 97 7.70 13.30 -21.25
N SER A 98 8.15 12.35 -22.08
CA SER A 98 7.59 12.15 -23.42
C SER A 98 6.28 11.35 -23.45
N LYS A 99 6.10 10.39 -22.54
CA LYS A 99 4.95 9.45 -22.59
C LYS A 99 3.92 9.66 -21.49
N TYR A 100 4.33 10.17 -20.33
CA TYR A 100 3.51 10.09 -19.11
C TYR A 100 3.06 11.45 -18.58
N LYS A 101 3.96 12.43 -18.57
CA LYS A 101 3.82 13.75 -17.95
C LYS A 101 2.46 14.40 -18.18
N ASP A 102 1.99 14.44 -19.42
CA ASP A 102 0.81 15.22 -19.80
C ASP A 102 -0.53 14.47 -19.62
N ALA A 103 -0.53 13.13 -19.50
CA ALA A 103 -1.79 12.36 -19.60
C ALA A 103 -1.90 11.11 -18.72
N LYS A 104 -0.80 10.57 -18.19
CA LYS A 104 -0.78 9.28 -17.48
C LYS A 104 -0.26 9.40 -16.06
N THR A 105 -0.42 10.56 -15.44
CA THR A 105 -0.02 10.78 -14.04
C THR A 105 -1.23 10.82 -13.12
N ILE A 106 -1.00 10.62 -11.82
CA ILE A 106 -2.05 10.79 -10.81
C ILE A 106 -2.56 12.23 -10.78
N LYS A 107 -1.71 13.21 -11.13
CA LYS A 107 -2.10 14.62 -11.27
C LYS A 107 -3.13 14.78 -12.38
N SER A 108 -2.88 14.22 -13.56
CA SER A 108 -3.84 14.24 -14.68
C SER A 108 -5.17 13.60 -14.27
N TRP A 109 -5.13 12.51 -13.51
CA TRP A 109 -6.36 11.88 -13.00
C TRP A 109 -7.12 12.79 -12.02
N PHE A 110 -6.42 13.41 -11.07
CA PHE A 110 -7.04 14.38 -10.16
C PHE A 110 -7.65 15.56 -10.93
N ASP A 111 -6.94 16.14 -11.89
CA ASP A 111 -7.46 17.23 -12.73
C ASP A 111 -8.77 16.81 -13.41
N ASP A 112 -8.80 15.62 -14.00
CA ASP A 112 -9.98 15.12 -14.70
C ASP A 112 -11.16 14.97 -13.75
N VAL A 113 -10.93 14.46 -12.53
CA VAL A 113 -11.97 14.36 -11.49
C VAL A 113 -12.43 15.74 -11.02
N LEU A 114 -11.52 16.66 -10.74
CA LEU A 114 -11.82 18.01 -10.23
C LEU A 114 -12.57 18.85 -11.28
N ASN A 115 -12.29 18.63 -12.56
CA ASN A 115 -12.99 19.24 -13.69
C ASN A 115 -14.29 18.48 -14.08
N ASN A 116 -14.76 17.54 -13.25
CA ASN A 116 -15.97 16.72 -13.49
C ASN A 116 -15.96 15.94 -14.82
N ARG A 117 -14.79 15.59 -15.34
CA ARG A 117 -14.67 14.71 -16.51
C ARG A 117 -14.93 13.27 -16.07
N THR A 118 -15.61 12.52 -16.93
CA THR A 118 -15.84 11.09 -16.67
C THR A 118 -14.53 10.35 -16.93
N THR A 119 -13.92 9.85 -15.85
CA THR A 119 -12.65 9.12 -15.93
C THR A 119 -12.60 7.97 -14.94
N ASP A 120 -11.78 6.97 -15.28
CA ASP A 120 -11.47 5.83 -14.43
C ASP A 120 -9.99 5.84 -14.09
N LEU A 121 -9.66 5.60 -12.82
CA LEU A 121 -8.28 5.56 -12.35
C LEU A 121 -7.43 4.53 -13.12
N LEU A 122 -8.07 3.45 -13.60
CA LEU A 122 -7.44 2.41 -14.42
C LEU A 122 -6.80 2.97 -15.70
N SER A 123 -7.34 4.04 -16.28
CA SER A 123 -6.85 4.64 -17.52
C SER A 123 -5.46 5.28 -17.39
N TYR A 124 -5.00 5.55 -16.16
CA TYR A 124 -3.70 6.16 -15.85
C TYR A 124 -2.68 5.12 -15.38
N VAL A 125 -3.08 3.86 -15.29
CA VAL A 125 -2.18 2.78 -14.89
C VAL A 125 -1.24 2.42 -16.04
N THR A 126 0.06 2.39 -15.75
CA THR A 126 1.08 1.82 -16.62
C THR A 126 1.62 0.49 -16.08
N LYS A 127 2.02 -0.37 -17.02
CA LYS A 127 2.69 -1.65 -16.76
C LYS A 127 3.98 -1.79 -17.58
N ASP A 128 4.38 -0.75 -18.30
CA ASP A 128 5.64 -0.72 -19.06
C ASP A 128 6.79 -0.35 -18.12
N LEU A 129 7.10 -1.26 -17.20
CA LEU A 129 8.15 -1.11 -16.20
C LEU A 129 9.25 -2.11 -16.49
N GLU A 130 10.51 -1.67 -16.39
CA GLU A 130 11.69 -2.52 -16.68
C GLU A 130 11.66 -3.85 -15.89
N VAL A 131 11.29 -3.76 -14.61
CA VAL A 131 11.14 -4.91 -13.71
C VAL A 131 10.18 -5.99 -14.24
N ASN A 132 9.17 -5.62 -15.05
CA ASN A 132 8.18 -6.54 -15.59
C ASN A 132 8.73 -7.48 -16.68
N LYS A 133 9.97 -7.25 -17.14
CA LYS A 133 10.69 -8.21 -18.01
C LYS A 133 11.25 -9.39 -17.22
N HIS A 134 11.29 -9.29 -15.89
CA HIS A 134 11.97 -10.23 -15.00
C HIS A 134 11.03 -10.91 -14.00
N ILE A 135 9.73 -10.62 -14.04
CA ILE A 135 8.72 -11.19 -13.13
C ILE A 135 7.48 -11.63 -13.92
N ASP A 136 6.87 -12.74 -13.51
CA ASP A 136 5.71 -13.31 -14.21
C ASP A 136 4.43 -12.49 -13.98
N THR A 137 4.21 -12.04 -12.74
CA THR A 137 3.07 -11.18 -12.40
C THR A 137 3.48 -9.73 -12.51
N LYS A 138 2.95 -9.04 -13.53
CA LYS A 138 3.33 -7.67 -13.84
C LYS A 138 2.92 -6.70 -12.71
N LEU A 139 3.89 -5.93 -12.25
CA LEU A 139 3.72 -4.78 -11.38
C LEU A 139 3.12 -3.62 -12.17
N ALA A 140 2.18 -2.91 -11.56
CA ALA A 140 1.56 -1.73 -12.15
C ALA A 140 1.93 -0.46 -11.35
N LEU A 141 1.92 0.68 -12.01
CA LEU A 141 2.23 1.98 -11.41
C LEU A 141 1.28 3.06 -11.96
N ILE A 142 0.87 3.99 -11.11
CA ILE A 142 0.38 5.31 -11.51
C ILE A 142 1.47 6.33 -11.16
N PRO A 143 2.16 6.91 -12.17
CA PRO A 143 3.20 7.90 -12.00
C PRO A 143 2.72 9.17 -11.28
N SER A 144 3.64 9.80 -10.55
CA SER A 144 3.43 11.13 -9.97
C SER A 144 3.83 12.26 -10.92
N HIS A 145 3.61 13.51 -10.49
CA HIS A 145 3.90 14.74 -11.21
C HIS A 145 4.10 15.92 -10.25
N LEU A 146 5.03 16.83 -10.56
CA LEU A 146 5.34 18.00 -9.73
C LEU A 146 4.12 18.92 -9.48
N GLY A 147 3.25 19.05 -10.48
CA GLY A 147 1.97 19.78 -10.41
C GLY A 147 0.93 19.19 -9.44
N LEU A 148 1.25 18.16 -8.65
CA LEU A 148 0.41 17.74 -7.53
C LEU A 148 0.24 18.83 -6.46
N PHE A 149 1.16 19.80 -6.39
CA PHE A 149 1.00 21.00 -5.56
C PHE A 149 -0.22 21.84 -5.98
N ASP A 150 -0.49 21.94 -7.29
CA ASP A 150 -1.65 22.69 -7.79
C ASP A 150 -2.95 21.99 -7.42
N VAL A 151 -2.97 20.65 -7.53
CA VAL A 151 -4.10 19.82 -7.10
C VAL A 151 -4.40 20.03 -5.61
N GLU A 152 -3.38 20.15 -4.76
CA GLU A 152 -3.58 20.42 -3.33
C GLU A 152 -4.34 21.74 -3.09
N ILE A 153 -3.97 22.81 -3.80
CA ILE A 153 -4.62 24.12 -3.70
C ILE A 153 -6.09 24.01 -4.12
N GLU A 154 -6.37 23.30 -5.22
CA GLU A 154 -7.74 23.08 -5.70
C GLU A 154 -8.57 22.26 -4.71
N LEU A 155 -8.00 21.21 -4.11
CA LEU A 155 -8.65 20.42 -3.07
C LEU A 155 -9.01 21.28 -1.85
N ALA A 156 -8.14 22.22 -1.46
CA ALA A 156 -8.39 23.11 -0.33
C ALA A 156 -9.61 24.01 -0.56
N HIS A 157 -9.79 24.54 -1.78
CA HIS A 157 -11.00 25.30 -2.15
C HIS A 157 -12.28 24.46 -2.06
N GLY A 158 -12.17 23.14 -2.22
CA GLY A 158 -13.28 22.20 -2.03
C GLY A 158 -13.75 22.09 -0.57
N ILE A 159 -12.92 22.45 0.41
CA ILE A 159 -13.22 22.34 1.85
C ILE A 159 -13.75 23.67 2.37
N THR A 160 -14.97 24.00 1.97
CA THR A 160 -15.68 25.21 2.40
C THR A 160 -17.08 24.87 2.88
N GLY A 161 -17.69 25.72 3.70
CA GLY A 161 -19.09 25.54 4.11
C GLY A 161 -19.53 26.47 5.22
N ALA A 162 -20.59 27.26 4.97
CA ALA A 162 -21.15 28.20 5.95
C ALA A 162 -21.83 27.51 7.16
N ARG A 163 -22.17 26.23 7.04
CA ARG A 163 -22.78 25.41 8.10
C ARG A 163 -21.91 24.20 8.38
N LYS A 164 -21.85 23.76 9.64
CA LYS A 164 -21.07 22.58 10.08
C LYS A 164 -21.30 21.35 9.20
N ARG A 165 -22.56 20.97 8.96
CA ARG A 165 -22.91 19.82 8.09
C ARG A 165 -22.31 19.94 6.68
N LYS A 166 -22.37 21.14 6.09
CA LYS A 166 -21.87 21.37 4.73
C LYS A 166 -20.34 21.30 4.70
N LEU A 167 -19.66 21.89 5.69
CA LEU A 167 -18.20 21.80 5.84
C LEU A 167 -17.74 20.34 5.97
N VAL A 168 -18.36 19.55 6.85
CA VAL A 168 -18.03 18.14 7.04
C VAL A 168 -18.27 17.32 5.77
N THR A 169 -19.42 17.51 5.12
CA THR A 169 -19.76 16.81 3.87
C THR A 169 -18.76 17.14 2.76
N ASN A 170 -18.39 18.43 2.62
CA ASN A 170 -17.44 18.87 1.62
C ASN A 170 -16.03 18.35 1.92
N LYS A 171 -15.58 18.37 3.18
CA LYS A 171 -14.31 17.76 3.62
C LYS A 171 -14.25 16.27 3.29
N LEU A 172 -15.29 15.50 3.63
CA LEU A 172 -15.39 14.07 3.31
C LEU A 172 -15.37 13.83 1.80
N LYS A 173 -16.12 14.62 1.03
CA LYS A 173 -16.12 14.52 -0.43
C LYS A 173 -14.72 14.74 -1.01
N THR A 174 -14.02 15.79 -0.57
CA THR A 174 -12.67 16.14 -1.03
C THR A 174 -11.63 15.07 -0.65
N LEU A 175 -11.68 14.57 0.59
CA LEU A 175 -10.70 13.59 1.07
C LEU A 175 -10.98 12.16 0.61
N SER A 176 -12.18 11.89 0.07
CA SER A 176 -12.55 10.56 -0.44
C SER A 176 -12.41 10.44 -1.96
N ILE A 177 -11.80 11.41 -2.64
CA ILE A 177 -11.64 11.38 -4.11
C ILE A 177 -10.85 10.15 -4.52
N LEU A 178 -9.68 9.94 -3.92
CA LEU A 178 -8.84 8.77 -4.23
C LEU A 178 -9.53 7.46 -3.86
N ASN A 179 -10.24 7.42 -2.73
CA ASN A 179 -11.00 6.24 -2.29
C ASN A 179 -11.99 5.78 -3.39
N LYS A 180 -12.82 6.71 -3.89
CA LYS A 180 -13.78 6.44 -4.97
C LYS A 180 -13.12 6.02 -6.27
N GLY A 181 -11.92 6.54 -6.57
CA GLY A 181 -11.12 6.08 -7.71
C GLY A 181 -10.68 4.62 -7.57
N ILE A 182 -10.22 4.24 -6.38
CA ILE A 182 -9.70 2.90 -6.07
C ILE A 182 -10.84 1.86 -5.97
N GLU A 183 -12.05 2.23 -5.56
CA GLU A 183 -13.21 1.33 -5.54
C GLU A 183 -13.46 0.66 -6.90
N LYS A 184 -13.19 1.37 -8.00
CA LYS A 184 -13.33 0.83 -9.37
C LYS A 184 -12.24 -0.18 -9.75
N LEU A 185 -11.17 -0.29 -8.96
CA LEU A 185 -10.06 -1.23 -9.18
C LEU A 185 -10.26 -2.57 -8.48
N GLN A 186 -11.38 -2.74 -7.76
CA GLN A 186 -11.73 -4.00 -7.11
C GLN A 186 -11.64 -5.17 -8.10
N ARG A 187 -11.09 -6.31 -7.65
CA ARG A 187 -10.88 -7.55 -8.41
C ARG A 187 -9.78 -7.52 -9.47
N LEU A 188 -9.20 -6.35 -9.80
CA LEU A 188 -8.07 -6.25 -10.74
C LEU A 188 -6.72 -6.40 -10.04
N TYR A 189 -6.64 -5.94 -8.80
CA TYR A 189 -5.44 -6.00 -7.97
C TYR A 189 -5.79 -6.67 -6.63
N ASP A 190 -4.83 -7.41 -6.09
CA ASP A 190 -4.89 -7.95 -4.73
C ASP A 190 -4.53 -6.86 -3.73
N VAL A 191 -3.61 -5.97 -4.11
CA VAL A 191 -3.12 -4.88 -3.26
C VAL A 191 -2.77 -3.63 -4.06
N VAL A 192 -3.14 -2.47 -3.51
CA VAL A 192 -2.69 -1.15 -3.90
C VAL A 192 -1.75 -0.62 -2.82
N ILE A 193 -0.54 -0.19 -3.19
CA ILE A 193 0.41 0.45 -2.29
C ILE A 193 0.60 1.90 -2.71
N ILE A 194 0.36 2.84 -1.79
CA ILE A 194 0.41 4.27 -2.06
C ILE A 194 1.69 4.84 -1.41
N ASP A 195 2.60 5.39 -2.20
CA ASP A 195 3.80 6.09 -1.70
C ASP A 195 3.47 7.56 -1.48
N CYS A 196 3.56 8.01 -0.22
CA CYS A 196 3.20 9.37 0.14
C CYS A 196 4.44 10.24 0.30
N GLN A 197 4.32 11.52 -0.07
CA GLN A 197 5.33 12.54 0.24
C GLN A 197 5.59 12.71 1.75
N PRO A 198 6.72 13.32 2.14
CA PRO A 198 7.05 13.64 3.54
C PRO A 198 6.21 14.79 4.14
N SER A 199 4.90 14.79 3.98
CA SER A 199 3.99 15.79 4.54
C SER A 199 2.60 15.19 4.80
N PHE A 200 1.81 15.83 5.68
CA PHE A 200 0.45 15.41 6.00
C PHE A 200 -0.60 16.38 5.43
N ASN A 201 -0.47 16.67 4.14
CA ASN A 201 -1.35 17.57 3.41
C ASN A 201 -2.59 16.86 2.83
N LEU A 202 -3.43 17.58 2.07
CA LEU A 202 -4.69 17.02 1.54
C LEU A 202 -4.50 15.84 0.58
N ILE A 203 -3.38 15.79 -0.15
CA ILE A 203 -3.02 14.64 -1.01
C ILE A 203 -2.71 13.41 -0.15
N THR A 204 -1.86 13.55 0.86
CA THR A 204 -1.55 12.47 1.79
C THR A 204 -2.77 12.04 2.61
N GLN A 205 -3.65 12.99 2.98
CA GLN A 205 -4.91 12.67 3.67
C GLN A 205 -5.87 11.88 2.78
N ASN A 206 -5.94 12.19 1.47
CA ASN A 206 -6.66 11.36 0.50
C ASN A 206 -6.13 9.92 0.47
N ALA A 207 -4.81 9.73 0.53
CA ALA A 207 -4.18 8.41 0.62
C ALA A 207 -4.66 7.63 1.85
N ILE A 208 -4.62 8.27 3.02
CA ILE A 208 -5.05 7.67 4.28
C ILE A 208 -6.54 7.31 4.25
N VAL A 209 -7.40 8.22 3.79
CA VAL A 209 -8.85 7.97 3.69
C VAL A 209 -9.17 6.84 2.72
N ALA A 210 -8.38 6.68 1.66
CA ALA A 210 -8.52 5.58 0.71
C ALA A 210 -7.96 4.24 1.21
N SER A 211 -7.19 4.24 2.30
CA SER A 211 -6.47 3.06 2.75
C SER A 211 -7.25 2.21 3.75
N ASP A 212 -7.10 0.89 3.65
CA ASP A 212 -7.42 -0.04 4.75
C ASP A 212 -6.37 0.07 5.86
N ASN A 213 -5.13 0.35 5.46
CA ASN A 213 -3.97 0.23 6.32
C ASN A 213 -2.90 1.29 6.00
N TYR A 214 -2.09 1.66 6.98
CA TYR A 214 -0.90 2.48 6.74
C TYR A 214 0.32 1.93 7.45
N MET A 215 1.50 2.08 6.85
CA MET A 215 2.79 1.69 7.38
C MET A 215 3.68 2.93 7.52
N ILE A 216 4.51 2.96 8.57
CA ILE A 216 5.44 4.07 8.83
C ILE A 216 6.89 3.58 8.77
N PRO A 217 7.63 3.80 7.67
CA PRO A 217 9.07 3.59 7.62
C PRO A 217 9.78 4.68 8.41
N THR A 218 10.75 4.34 9.27
CA THR A 218 11.47 5.32 10.08
C THR A 218 12.95 4.98 10.23
N LYS A 219 13.80 5.98 10.47
CA LYS A 219 15.18 5.76 10.94
C LYS A 219 15.22 5.75 12.45
N LEU A 220 16.22 5.08 13.01
CA LEU A 220 16.50 5.10 14.45
C LEU A 220 17.38 6.30 14.77
N ASP A 221 16.79 7.49 14.69
CA ASP A 221 17.37 8.75 15.16
C ASP A 221 16.33 9.55 15.97
N TYR A 222 16.79 10.54 16.73
CA TYR A 222 15.93 11.32 17.64
C TYR A 222 14.71 11.94 16.94
N LEU A 223 14.93 12.67 15.84
CA LEU A 223 13.87 13.40 15.14
C LEU A 223 12.88 12.46 14.45
N SER A 224 13.37 11.36 13.87
CA SER A 224 12.52 10.36 13.20
C SER A 224 11.65 9.63 14.20
N THR A 225 12.21 9.27 15.36
CA THR A 225 11.50 8.59 16.45
C THR A 225 10.37 9.45 17.01
N LEU A 226 10.66 10.73 17.29
CA LEU A 226 9.64 11.68 17.72
C LEU A 226 8.55 11.86 16.65
N GLY A 227 8.96 12.03 15.39
CA GLY A 227 8.06 12.23 14.25
C GLY A 227 7.05 11.10 14.03
N VAL A 228 7.42 9.85 14.31
CA VAL A 228 6.52 8.68 14.22
C VAL A 228 5.31 8.85 15.14
N THR A 229 5.55 9.15 16.41
CA THR A 229 4.46 9.27 17.41
C THR A 229 3.53 10.44 17.11
N THR A 230 4.09 11.57 16.65
CA THR A 230 3.30 12.74 16.24
C THR A 230 2.45 12.43 15.00
N LEU A 231 3.03 11.75 14.01
CA LEU A 231 2.29 11.36 12.80
C LEU A 231 1.13 10.43 13.11
N ASP A 232 1.36 9.40 13.92
CA ASP A 232 0.32 8.44 14.29
C ASP A 232 -0.84 9.15 15.02
N LYS A 233 -0.54 10.09 15.92
CA LYS A 233 -1.55 10.94 16.57
C LYS A 233 -2.34 11.78 15.56
N HIS A 234 -1.67 12.42 14.60
CA HIS A 234 -2.35 13.26 13.60
C HIS A 234 -3.24 12.44 12.66
N ILE A 235 -2.80 11.26 12.25
CA ILE A 235 -3.64 10.32 11.47
C ILE A 235 -4.87 9.92 12.28
N ASN A 236 -4.69 9.48 13.53
CA ASN A 236 -5.81 9.08 14.39
C ASN A 236 -6.78 10.23 14.68
N CYS A 237 -6.27 11.46 14.83
CA CYS A 237 -7.09 12.66 14.96
C CYS A 237 -7.96 12.89 13.72
N LEU A 238 -7.37 12.83 12.52
CA LEU A 238 -8.12 12.93 11.26
C LEU A 238 -9.19 11.84 11.15
N LEU A 239 -8.83 10.59 11.39
CA LEU A 239 -9.75 9.46 11.28
C LEU A 239 -10.92 9.59 12.28
N THR A 240 -10.65 10.04 13.49
CA THR A 240 -11.67 10.30 14.51
C THR A 240 -12.59 11.43 14.09
N GLU A 241 -12.02 12.56 13.64
CA GLU A 241 -12.77 13.72 13.17
C GLU A 241 -13.74 13.35 12.03
N LEU A 242 -13.24 12.64 11.02
CA LEU A 242 -14.04 12.25 9.86
C LEU A 242 -15.14 11.25 10.24
N ASN A 243 -14.83 10.22 11.04
CA ASN A 243 -15.83 9.23 11.46
C ASN A 243 -16.90 9.83 12.38
N SER A 244 -16.53 10.70 13.33
CA SER A 244 -17.52 11.44 14.12
C SER A 244 -18.43 12.31 13.26
N GLY A 245 -17.89 12.93 12.21
CA GLY A 245 -18.68 13.68 11.23
C GLY A 245 -19.62 12.81 10.39
N ILE A 246 -19.20 11.59 10.04
CA ILE A 246 -20.03 10.60 9.35
C ILE A 246 -21.22 10.20 10.23
N ASP A 247 -20.96 9.90 11.50
CA ASP A 247 -21.98 9.47 12.46
C ASP A 247 -22.96 10.61 12.80
N GLU A 248 -22.44 11.80 13.11
CA GLU A 248 -23.24 12.98 13.48
C GLU A 248 -24.26 13.35 12.38
N PHE A 249 -23.87 13.23 11.11
CA PHE A 249 -24.70 13.64 9.98
C PHE A 249 -25.32 12.48 9.20
N ASN A 250 -25.12 11.24 9.65
CA ASN A 250 -25.60 9.99 9.05
C ASN A 250 -25.16 9.83 7.57
N LEU A 251 -23.88 10.08 7.29
CA LEU A 251 -23.30 10.05 5.93
C LEU A 251 -22.80 8.65 5.56
N ARG A 252 -23.73 7.68 5.49
CA ARG A 252 -23.43 6.24 5.37
C ARG A 252 -22.70 5.80 4.09
N ASP A 253 -22.61 6.67 3.09
CA ASP A 253 -21.86 6.42 1.85
C ASP A 253 -20.34 6.46 2.06
N TYR A 254 -19.87 6.92 3.23
CA TYR A 254 -18.46 6.97 3.58
C TYR A 254 -18.14 5.91 4.63
N ASN A 255 -17.08 5.15 4.39
CA ASN A 255 -16.56 4.14 5.33
C ASN A 255 -15.03 4.26 5.41
N ILE A 256 -14.53 4.90 6.46
CA ILE A 256 -13.10 5.21 6.63
C ILE A 256 -12.54 4.34 7.75
N LYS A 257 -11.66 3.41 7.40
CA LYS A 257 -11.24 2.30 8.27
C LYS A 257 -9.74 2.09 8.36
N ALA A 258 -8.94 3.08 7.94
CA ALA A 258 -7.49 3.00 7.93
C ALA A 258 -6.94 2.65 9.32
N LYS A 259 -6.03 1.67 9.38
CA LYS A 259 -5.36 1.25 10.63
C LYS A 259 -3.86 1.12 10.45
N SER A 260 -3.11 1.43 11.50
CA SER A 260 -1.66 1.23 11.51
C SER A 260 -1.32 -0.25 11.34
N LEU A 261 -0.51 -0.59 10.34
CA LEU A 261 0.21 -1.87 10.27
C LEU A 261 1.42 -1.87 11.19
N GLY A 262 1.88 -0.69 11.61
CA GLY A 262 3.07 -0.50 12.42
C GLY A 262 4.23 0.15 11.67
N VAL A 263 5.35 0.19 12.37
CA VAL A 263 6.54 0.95 12.01
C VAL A 263 7.63 0.00 11.53
N VAL A 264 8.18 0.27 10.35
CA VAL A 264 9.35 -0.44 9.81
C VAL A 264 10.58 0.37 10.10
N THR A 265 11.53 -0.20 10.83
CA THR A 265 12.81 0.46 11.09
C THR A 265 13.75 0.25 9.91
N THR A 266 14.34 1.34 9.44
CA THR A 266 15.16 1.40 8.24
C THR A 266 16.53 2.00 8.55
N MET A 267 17.48 1.75 7.64
CA MET A 267 18.86 2.23 7.75
C MET A 267 19.47 1.86 9.11
N VAL A 268 19.23 0.62 9.53
CA VAL A 268 19.67 0.11 10.81
C VAL A 268 21.12 -0.37 10.70
N GLN A 269 21.95 0.04 11.65
CA GLN A 269 23.36 -0.37 11.73
C GLN A 269 23.54 -1.47 12.77
N PHE A 270 24.44 -2.41 12.48
CA PHE A 270 24.75 -3.56 13.32
C PHE A 270 26.25 -3.63 13.61
N TYR A 271 26.60 -4.07 14.80
CA TYR A 271 27.95 -4.51 15.16
C TYR A 271 27.90 -6.01 15.50
N GLY A 272 28.42 -6.85 14.60
CA GLY A 272 28.15 -8.28 14.64
C GLY A 272 26.68 -8.58 14.38
N GLN A 273 26.00 -9.25 15.32
CA GLN A 273 24.56 -9.53 15.24
C GLN A 273 23.69 -8.56 16.04
N GLU A 274 24.30 -7.64 16.81
CA GLU A 274 23.57 -6.72 17.67
C GLU A 274 23.43 -5.33 17.03
N LEU A 275 22.38 -4.61 17.42
CA LEU A 275 22.22 -3.19 17.10
C LEU A 275 23.32 -2.37 17.76
N ILE A 276 23.84 -1.38 17.05
CA ILE A 276 24.71 -0.39 17.69
C ILE A 276 23.96 0.35 18.80
N SER A 277 24.69 0.79 19.83
CA SER A 277 24.11 1.42 21.03
C SER A 277 23.14 2.56 20.69
N ALA A 278 23.54 3.45 19.79
CA ALA A 278 22.71 4.59 19.35
C ALA A 278 21.35 4.13 18.78
N ASN A 279 21.32 3.11 17.91
CA ASN A 279 20.07 2.58 17.34
C ASN A 279 19.24 1.86 18.41
N LYS A 280 19.89 1.18 19.37
CA LYS A 280 19.22 0.41 20.42
C LYS A 280 18.38 1.31 21.34
N ASP A 281 18.89 2.47 21.72
CA ASP A 281 18.17 3.41 22.59
C ASP A 281 16.89 3.94 21.92
N TYR A 282 16.98 4.36 20.66
CA TYR A 282 15.81 4.81 19.90
C TYR A 282 14.81 3.69 19.60
N TYR A 283 15.30 2.48 19.39
CA TYR A 283 14.45 1.31 19.19
C TYR A 283 13.63 1.01 20.46
N ILE A 284 14.26 1.01 21.63
CA ILE A 284 13.59 0.84 22.93
C ILE A 284 12.57 1.97 23.18
N GLN A 285 12.92 3.21 22.80
CA GLN A 285 11.99 4.34 22.91
C GLN A 285 10.73 4.13 22.05
N LEU A 286 10.89 3.61 20.82
CA LEU A 286 9.76 3.28 19.95
C LEU A 286 8.94 2.10 20.51
N GLU A 287 9.58 1.06 21.04
CA GLU A 287 8.87 -0.08 21.66
C GLU A 287 8.04 0.33 22.88
N LYS A 288 8.49 1.33 23.64
CA LYS A 288 7.76 1.88 24.78
C LYS A 288 6.61 2.82 24.38
N SER A 289 6.51 3.18 23.10
CA SER A 289 5.45 4.05 22.60
C SER A 289 4.19 3.24 22.24
N SER A 290 3.11 3.92 21.85
CA SER A 290 1.85 3.27 21.46
C SER A 290 1.89 2.59 20.08
N VAL A 291 3.01 2.68 19.36
CA VAL A 291 3.11 2.14 17.99
C VAL A 291 3.56 0.69 17.98
N THR A 292 3.02 -0.10 17.06
CA THR A 292 3.47 -1.47 16.83
C THR A 292 4.69 -1.48 15.92
N LEU A 293 5.75 -2.21 16.26
CA LEU A 293 6.93 -2.37 15.40
C LEU A 293 6.84 -3.61 14.51
N PHE A 294 7.42 -3.53 13.31
CA PHE A 294 7.77 -4.71 12.54
C PHE A 294 8.92 -5.45 13.21
N LYS A 295 8.87 -6.78 13.20
CA LYS A 295 9.93 -7.64 13.77
C LYS A 295 11.24 -7.43 13.01
N ASN A 296 11.12 -7.44 11.69
CA ASN A 296 12.24 -7.32 10.76
C ASN A 296 12.62 -5.85 10.51
N LYS A 297 13.90 -5.61 10.22
CA LYS A 297 14.52 -4.28 10.11
C LYS A 297 15.29 -4.21 8.79
N ILE A 298 15.39 -3.03 8.19
CA ILE A 298 16.18 -2.83 6.96
C ILE A 298 17.55 -2.27 7.33
N ARG A 299 18.61 -3.02 7.02
CA ARG A 299 20.00 -2.58 7.21
C ARG A 299 20.37 -1.37 6.34
N GLU A 300 21.25 -0.52 6.85
CA GLU A 300 21.83 0.56 6.04
C GLU A 300 22.82 0.03 5.00
N ASN A 301 22.67 0.43 3.74
CA ASN A 301 23.70 0.25 2.73
C ASN A 301 23.53 1.26 1.58
N LYS A 302 24.35 2.32 1.59
CA LYS A 302 24.24 3.43 0.62
C LYS A 302 24.49 2.97 -0.83
N THR A 303 25.43 2.05 -1.02
CA THR A 303 25.82 1.58 -2.36
C THR A 303 24.77 0.65 -2.95
N PHE A 304 24.18 -0.23 -2.13
CA PHE A 304 23.25 -1.24 -2.62
C PHE A 304 21.86 -0.67 -2.91
N PHE A 305 21.42 0.33 -2.12
CA PHE A 305 20.20 1.11 -2.37
C PHE A 305 20.41 2.26 -3.38
N ASN A 306 21.30 2.09 -4.37
CA ASN A 306 21.55 3.09 -5.40
C ASN A 306 20.26 3.46 -6.17
N PRO A 307 19.81 4.73 -6.11
CA PRO A 307 18.58 5.19 -6.76
C PRO A 307 18.68 5.20 -8.29
N ASN A 308 19.88 5.18 -8.87
CA ASN A 308 20.07 5.11 -10.33
C ASN A 308 19.78 3.70 -10.89
N SER A 309 19.59 2.71 -10.02
CA SER A 309 19.18 1.37 -10.41
C SER A 309 17.67 1.33 -10.66
N ARG A 310 17.26 1.10 -11.90
CA ARG A 310 15.85 0.93 -12.32
C ARG A 310 15.19 -0.35 -11.81
N LEU A 311 15.98 -1.19 -11.14
CA LEU A 311 15.52 -2.42 -10.49
C LEU A 311 15.58 -2.25 -8.97
N PRO A 312 14.46 -2.52 -8.27
CA PRO A 312 14.44 -2.59 -6.81
C PRO A 312 15.46 -3.59 -6.29
N VAL A 313 15.98 -3.33 -5.08
CA VAL A 313 17.03 -4.13 -4.44
C VAL A 313 16.67 -5.62 -4.34
N VAL A 314 15.41 -5.95 -4.13
CA VAL A 314 14.93 -7.35 -4.07
C VAL A 314 15.06 -8.13 -5.39
N MET A 315 15.37 -7.43 -6.49
CA MET A 315 15.69 -8.02 -7.80
C MET A 315 17.19 -8.21 -8.02
N LYS A 316 18.03 -7.56 -7.23
CA LYS A 316 19.49 -7.61 -7.39
C LYS A 316 20.04 -8.95 -6.88
N ARG A 317 21.23 -9.33 -7.36
CA ARG A 317 22.04 -10.40 -6.79
C ARG A 317 22.97 -9.79 -5.75
N GLY A 318 22.95 -10.30 -4.52
CA GLY A 318 23.90 -9.87 -3.48
C GLY A 318 25.27 -10.51 -3.68
N ASN A 319 26.30 -9.69 -3.84
CA ASN A 319 27.67 -10.12 -4.10
C ASN A 319 28.44 -10.46 -2.81
N ASN A 320 28.00 -9.92 -1.68
CA ASN A 320 28.56 -10.17 -0.35
C ASN A 320 27.44 -10.53 0.65
N THR A 321 27.82 -10.94 1.87
CA THR A 321 26.88 -11.33 2.93
C THR A 321 25.93 -10.20 3.29
N SER A 322 26.41 -8.97 3.44
CA SER A 322 25.59 -7.81 3.79
C SER A 322 24.47 -7.54 2.76
N GLU A 323 24.78 -7.63 1.46
CA GLU A 323 23.79 -7.44 0.39
C GLU A 323 22.75 -8.56 0.36
N LYS A 324 23.18 -9.81 0.60
CA LYS A 324 22.26 -10.96 0.71
C LYS A 324 21.33 -10.80 1.92
N ASP A 325 21.86 -10.34 3.04
CA ASP A 325 21.10 -10.09 4.26
C ASP A 325 20.04 -9.00 4.05
N ILE A 326 20.37 -7.92 3.32
CA ILE A 326 19.38 -6.88 2.97
C ILE A 326 18.25 -7.43 2.10
N ILE A 327 18.55 -8.27 1.11
CA ILE A 327 17.51 -8.91 0.29
C ILE A 327 16.63 -9.78 1.19
N ASN A 328 17.22 -10.53 2.12
CA ASN A 328 16.48 -11.37 3.06
C ASN A 328 15.61 -10.55 4.01
N ASP A 329 16.10 -9.40 4.52
CA ASP A 329 15.32 -8.46 5.33
C ASP A 329 14.08 -7.97 4.58
N LEU A 330 14.25 -7.55 3.32
CA LEU A 330 13.15 -7.08 2.48
C LEU A 330 12.11 -8.18 2.24
N LYS A 331 12.57 -9.42 2.01
CA LYS A 331 11.68 -10.59 1.89
C LYS A 331 10.94 -10.89 3.18
N ALA A 332 11.61 -10.81 4.33
CA ALA A 332 11.04 -11.07 5.64
C ALA A 332 10.00 -10.00 6.02
N ILE A 333 10.31 -8.72 5.78
CA ILE A 333 9.36 -7.62 5.92
C ILE A 333 8.15 -7.81 5.00
N THR A 334 8.35 -8.27 3.77
CA THR A 334 7.24 -8.55 2.85
C THR A 334 6.36 -9.70 3.34
N THR A 335 6.95 -10.75 3.94
CA THR A 335 6.18 -11.84 4.57
C THR A 335 5.34 -11.30 5.73
N GLU A 336 5.95 -10.52 6.62
CA GLU A 336 5.26 -9.91 7.75
C GLU A 336 4.18 -8.91 7.28
N PHE A 337 4.41 -8.18 6.19
CA PHE A 337 3.41 -7.31 5.55
C PHE A 337 2.19 -8.12 5.07
N ILE A 338 2.40 -9.24 4.38
CA ILE A 338 1.32 -10.13 3.93
C ILE A 338 0.48 -10.61 5.12
N GLU A 339 1.13 -11.03 6.20
CA GLU A 339 0.45 -11.51 7.42
C GLU A 339 -0.39 -10.40 8.06
N ARG A 340 0.15 -9.19 8.21
CA ARG A 340 -0.55 -8.07 8.87
C ARG A 340 -1.69 -7.50 8.02
N VAL A 341 -1.55 -7.49 6.70
CA VAL A 341 -2.59 -7.00 5.77
C VAL A 341 -3.68 -8.05 5.53
N GLY A 342 -3.32 -9.34 5.64
CA GLY A 342 -4.18 -10.48 5.36
C GLY A 342 -4.33 -10.74 3.86
N LEU A 343 -3.19 -10.89 3.16
CA LEU A 343 -3.10 -11.13 1.70
C LEU A 343 -2.96 -12.59 1.29
#